data_AF-A0ABC8UVR1-F1
#
_entry.id   AF-A0ABC8UVR1-F1
#
_cell.length_a   1.000
_cell.length_b   1.000
_cell.length_c   1.000
_cell.angle_alpha   90.00
_cell.angle_beta   90.00
_cell.angle_gamma   90.00
#
_symmetry.space_group_name_H-M   'P 1'
#
loop_
_entity.id
_entity.type
_entity.pdbx_description
1 polymer ?
#
loop_
_entity_poly.entity_id
_entity_poly.type
_entity_poly.pdbx_seq_one_letter_code
_entity_poly.pdbx_strand_id
1 'polypeptide(L)'
;MAFTFFCNVSLPLLISLMFFLPLITINSSEPLISSYIVHTDSQSRPSRFSTQDDWYSYMINTFTDQKMESQSSSRIFYTYNVVFHGFAARLTDKEAKKFTKVPGVLAVLADKVTVKLDTTQSPEFLGLHLDYGLWPETNLGENVIIGIVDSGIWPESDSFKDTGIGPIPSRWKGACEQGTEFNSSHCNRKLIGARFFLKGIEHYMSDRLLEELGEYRSPRDGVGHGTHTASTAAGSEVANANVFGFANGTARGIATKARIAMYKACEVLCSESD
;
A
#
# COMPACT_ATOMS: atom_id res chain seq x y z
N MET A 1 25.05 9.07 -86.80
CA MET A 1 25.65 7.84 -87.37
C MET A 1 25.66 6.80 -86.29
N ALA A 2 24.82 5.78 -86.46
CA ALA A 2 24.74 4.62 -85.59
C ALA A 2 25.92 3.67 -85.87
N PHE A 3 26.42 3.01 -84.84
CA PHE A 3 27.11 1.73 -84.97
C PHE A 3 26.50 0.75 -83.97
N THR A 4 25.95 -0.32 -84.54
CA THR A 4 25.40 -1.50 -83.90
C THR A 4 26.50 -2.50 -83.54
N PHE A 5 26.41 -3.16 -82.40
CA PHE A 5 26.93 -4.52 -82.22
C PHE A 5 26.01 -5.33 -81.28
N PHE A 6 25.87 -6.60 -81.63
CA PHE A 6 24.87 -7.59 -81.20
C PHE A 6 25.01 -8.05 -79.75
N CYS A 7 23.89 -8.43 -79.10
CA CYS A 7 23.88 -9.58 -78.20
C CYS A 7 22.47 -10.20 -78.10
N ASN A 8 22.39 -11.50 -78.40
CA ASN A 8 21.23 -12.37 -78.22
C ASN A 8 20.96 -12.59 -76.73
N VAL A 9 19.74 -12.34 -76.25
CA VAL A 9 19.23 -12.99 -75.03
C VAL A 9 17.74 -13.30 -75.19
N SER A 10 17.43 -14.56 -74.94
CA SER A 10 16.14 -15.23 -74.95
C SER A 10 15.17 -14.71 -73.87
N LEU A 11 13.88 -14.65 -74.21
CA LEU A 11 12.73 -14.59 -73.30
C LEU A 11 11.98 -15.95 -73.45
N PRO A 12 11.31 -16.56 -72.44
CA PRO A 12 10.87 -15.98 -71.17
C PRO A 12 11.10 -16.87 -69.92
N LEU A 13 11.29 -16.26 -68.76
CA LEU A 13 11.03 -16.93 -67.48
C LEU A 13 10.17 -15.99 -66.60
N LEU A 14 8.89 -15.89 -66.95
CA LEU A 14 7.86 -15.41 -66.04
C LEU A 14 7.54 -16.55 -65.06
N ILE A 15 8.35 -16.73 -64.03
CA ILE A 15 8.00 -17.55 -62.88
C ILE A 15 7.86 -16.62 -61.68
N SER A 16 6.63 -16.16 -61.51
CA SER A 16 5.95 -15.95 -60.22
C SER A 16 6.87 -15.70 -59.03
N LEU A 17 7.32 -14.45 -58.86
CA LEU A 17 7.71 -13.94 -57.54
C LEU A 17 6.43 -13.73 -56.73
N MET A 18 5.83 -14.84 -56.27
CA MET A 18 4.88 -14.79 -55.16
C MET A 18 5.66 -14.22 -53.98
N PHE A 19 5.37 -12.96 -53.66
CA PHE A 19 5.75 -12.35 -52.40
C PHE A 19 5.36 -13.31 -51.28
N PHE A 20 6.34 -13.99 -50.70
CA PHE A 20 6.22 -14.53 -49.36
C PHE A 20 6.13 -13.32 -48.42
N LEU A 21 4.93 -12.75 -48.29
CA LEU A 21 4.59 -11.96 -47.13
C LEU A 21 4.80 -12.88 -45.91
N PRO A 22 5.74 -12.60 -45.01
CA PRO A 22 5.80 -13.34 -43.77
C PRO A 22 4.44 -13.12 -43.10
N LEU A 23 3.73 -14.23 -42.88
CA LEU A 23 2.52 -14.22 -42.07
C LEU A 23 2.99 -13.72 -40.70
N ILE A 24 2.74 -12.44 -40.42
CA ILE A 24 2.95 -11.87 -39.08
C ILE A 24 1.97 -12.64 -38.21
N THR A 25 2.46 -13.69 -37.55
CA THR A 25 1.77 -14.30 -36.43
C THR A 25 1.57 -13.19 -35.42
N ILE A 26 0.32 -12.76 -35.25
CA ILE A 26 -0.06 -11.88 -34.15
C ILE A 26 0.31 -12.67 -32.90
N ASN A 27 1.45 -12.31 -32.29
CA ASN A 27 1.84 -12.86 -31.00
C ASN A 27 0.69 -12.48 -30.06
N SER A 28 -0.04 -13.46 -29.52
CA SER A 28 -1.04 -13.19 -28.51
C SER A 28 -0.33 -12.42 -27.40
N SER A 29 -0.76 -11.18 -27.15
CA SER A 29 -0.25 -10.41 -26.01
C SER A 29 -0.35 -11.29 -24.78
N GLU A 30 0.77 -11.49 -24.07
CA GLU A 30 0.77 -12.17 -22.78
C GLU A 30 -0.36 -11.57 -21.92
N PRO A 31 -1.17 -12.40 -21.24
CA PRO A 31 -2.31 -11.89 -20.50
C PRO A 31 -1.81 -10.97 -19.39
N LEU A 32 -2.30 -9.73 -19.38
CA LEU A 32 -1.93 -8.75 -18.37
C LEU A 32 -2.34 -9.26 -16.99
N ILE A 33 -1.37 -9.34 -16.08
CA ILE A 33 -1.58 -9.66 -14.67
C ILE A 33 -1.86 -8.36 -13.93
N SER A 34 -2.94 -8.33 -13.15
CA SER A 34 -3.33 -7.21 -12.30
C SER A 34 -3.56 -7.65 -10.85
N SER A 35 -3.61 -6.69 -9.92
CA SER A 35 -3.95 -6.95 -8.51
C SER A 35 -5.47 -7.01 -8.28
N TYR A 36 -5.91 -8.03 -7.55
CA TYR A 36 -7.30 -8.26 -7.20
C TYR A 36 -7.44 -8.67 -5.73
N ILE A 37 -8.50 -8.19 -5.07
CA ILE A 37 -8.91 -8.61 -3.73
C ILE A 37 -10.04 -9.63 -3.88
N VAL A 38 -9.85 -10.84 -3.37
CA VAL A 38 -10.84 -11.91 -3.34
C VAL A 38 -11.43 -11.99 -1.94
N HIS A 39 -12.69 -11.59 -1.79
CA HIS A 39 -13.45 -11.71 -0.55
C HIS A 39 -14.11 -13.07 -0.47
N THR A 40 -14.00 -13.73 0.68
CA THR A 40 -14.54 -15.07 0.92
C THR A 40 -15.39 -15.14 2.17
N ASP A 41 -16.34 -16.07 2.19
CA ASP A 41 -17.03 -16.45 3.41
C ASP A 41 -16.16 -17.44 4.18
N SER A 42 -15.73 -17.05 5.38
CA SER A 42 -14.89 -17.89 6.24
C SER A 42 -15.58 -19.17 6.70
N GLN A 43 -16.90 -19.19 6.76
CA GLN A 43 -17.67 -20.39 7.13
C GLN A 43 -17.78 -21.40 5.99
N SER A 44 -17.60 -20.94 4.74
CA SER A 44 -17.64 -21.79 3.56
C SER A 44 -16.34 -22.57 3.31
N ARG A 45 -15.32 -22.39 4.17
CA ARG A 45 -14.04 -23.11 4.06
C ARG A 45 -14.26 -24.63 4.22
N PRO A 46 -13.92 -25.45 3.22
CA PRO A 46 -14.08 -26.90 3.33
C PRO A 46 -13.24 -27.50 4.46
N SER A 47 -13.82 -28.44 5.22
CA SER A 47 -13.19 -29.09 6.38
C SER A 47 -11.90 -29.86 6.06
N ARG A 48 -11.68 -30.21 4.79
CA ARG A 48 -10.44 -30.85 4.32
C ARG A 48 -9.21 -29.93 4.39
N PHE A 49 -9.41 -28.62 4.49
CA PHE A 49 -8.31 -27.66 4.68
C PHE A 49 -8.07 -27.46 6.17
N SER A 50 -6.81 -27.39 6.59
CA SER A 50 -6.49 -27.21 8.00
C SER A 50 -6.59 -25.73 8.39
N THR A 51 -6.11 -24.84 7.52
CA THR A 51 -6.14 -23.38 7.70
C THR A 51 -6.91 -22.67 6.57
N GLN A 52 -7.14 -21.36 6.73
CA GLN A 52 -7.66 -20.50 5.68
C GLN A 52 -6.64 -20.35 4.53
N ASP A 53 -5.35 -20.25 4.86
CA ASP A 53 -4.26 -20.12 3.88
C ASP A 53 -4.18 -21.36 2.97
N ASP A 54 -4.32 -22.58 3.52
CA ASP A 54 -4.34 -23.80 2.71
C ASP A 54 -5.46 -23.77 1.66
N TRP A 55 -6.63 -23.26 2.07
CA TRP A 55 -7.78 -23.14 1.18
C TRP A 55 -7.52 -22.11 0.08
N TYR A 56 -6.94 -20.97 0.42
CA TYR A 56 -6.61 -19.91 -0.53
C TYR A 56 -5.53 -20.33 -1.52
N SER A 57 -4.44 -20.97 -1.04
CA SER A 57 -3.40 -21.54 -1.89
C SER A 57 -3.97 -22.59 -2.84
N TYR A 58 -4.88 -23.46 -2.37
CA TYR A 58 -5.57 -24.41 -3.24
C TYR A 58 -6.38 -23.71 -4.34
N MET A 59 -7.13 -22.65 -4.00
CA MET A 59 -7.90 -21.91 -5.01
C MET A 59 -6.99 -21.30 -6.08
N ILE A 60 -5.88 -20.68 -5.69
CA ILE A 60 -4.90 -20.15 -6.65
C ILE A 60 -4.38 -21.27 -7.56
N ASN A 61 -3.89 -22.37 -7.00
CA ASN A 61 -3.30 -23.45 -7.80
C ASN A 61 -4.31 -24.12 -8.74
N THR A 62 -5.60 -24.12 -8.37
CA THR A 62 -6.67 -24.76 -9.15
C THR A 62 -7.22 -23.84 -10.24
N PHE A 63 -7.38 -22.55 -9.96
CA PHE A 63 -8.09 -21.61 -10.82
C PHE A 63 -7.19 -20.68 -11.63
N THR A 64 -5.86 -20.75 -11.45
CA THR A 64 -4.86 -19.98 -12.19
C THR A 64 -3.94 -20.83 -13.05
N ASP A 65 -3.37 -20.25 -14.11
CA ASP A 65 -2.45 -20.96 -14.99
C ASP A 65 -1.04 -20.99 -14.37
N GLN A 66 -0.57 -22.19 -14.02
CA GLN A 66 0.73 -22.46 -13.38
C GLN A 66 1.95 -22.08 -14.25
N LYS A 67 1.77 -21.93 -15.57
CA LYS A 67 2.86 -21.58 -16.50
C LYS A 67 3.41 -20.16 -16.29
N MET A 68 2.72 -19.30 -15.55
CA MET A 68 3.16 -17.94 -15.24
C MET A 68 3.95 -17.83 -13.91
N GLU A 69 4.24 -18.94 -13.24
CA GLU A 69 5.05 -18.98 -12.00
C GLU A 69 6.57 -18.88 -12.25
N SER A 70 7.00 -18.19 -13.32
CA SER A 70 8.43 -17.87 -13.47
C SER A 70 8.79 -16.72 -12.53
N GLN A 71 9.42 -17.08 -11.40
CA GLN A 71 10.06 -16.26 -10.35
C GLN A 71 9.25 -16.02 -9.06
N SER A 72 9.24 -17.05 -8.21
CA SER A 72 9.45 -17.01 -6.74
C SER A 72 8.56 -16.15 -5.82
N SER A 73 7.55 -15.42 -6.31
CA SER A 73 6.57 -14.75 -5.43
C SER A 73 5.24 -15.49 -5.45
N SER A 74 4.75 -15.86 -4.26
CA SER A 74 3.36 -16.31 -4.08
C SER A 74 2.44 -15.31 -4.78
N ARG A 75 1.53 -15.80 -5.65
CA ARG A 75 0.53 -14.94 -6.30
C ARG A 75 -0.31 -14.19 -5.26
N ILE A 76 -0.51 -14.78 -4.08
CA ILE A 76 -1.11 -14.13 -2.91
C ILE A 76 -0.05 -13.29 -2.20
N PHE A 77 -0.30 -11.99 -2.06
CA PHE A 77 0.59 -11.06 -1.38
C PHE A 77 0.02 -10.57 -0.03
N TYR A 78 -1.30 -10.63 0.16
CA TYR A 78 -1.96 -10.48 1.46
C TYR A 78 -3.00 -11.55 1.72
N THR A 79 -3.09 -11.98 2.98
CA THR A 79 -4.20 -12.76 3.54
C THR A 79 -4.86 -11.91 4.62
N TYR A 80 -6.18 -11.82 4.59
CA TYR A 80 -6.98 -11.16 5.60
C TYR A 80 -7.83 -12.20 6.35
N ASN A 81 -7.82 -12.14 7.69
CA ASN A 81 -8.44 -13.16 8.55
C ASN A 81 -9.02 -12.60 9.87
N VAL A 82 -9.16 -11.28 10.00
CA VAL A 82 -9.64 -10.63 11.24
C VAL A 82 -11.01 -9.99 11.03
N VAL A 83 -11.05 -8.81 10.41
CA VAL A 83 -12.30 -8.07 10.12
C VAL A 83 -12.90 -8.48 8.78
N PHE A 84 -12.02 -8.83 7.85
CA PHE A 84 -12.32 -9.26 6.50
C PHE A 84 -11.63 -10.61 6.27
N HIS A 85 -12.30 -11.52 5.56
CA HIS A 85 -11.76 -12.85 5.25
C HIS A 85 -11.55 -12.99 3.75
N GLY A 86 -10.30 -12.97 3.32
CA GLY A 86 -9.99 -13.04 1.89
C GLY A 86 -8.51 -12.95 1.65
N PHE A 87 -8.13 -12.67 0.41
CA PHE A 87 -6.74 -12.48 0.05
C PHE A 87 -6.60 -11.52 -1.13
N ALA A 88 -5.47 -10.81 -1.19
CA ALA A 88 -5.08 -10.03 -2.36
C ALA A 88 -4.09 -10.84 -3.20
N ALA A 89 -4.35 -10.94 -4.50
CA ALA A 89 -3.54 -11.74 -5.41
C ALA A 89 -3.37 -11.11 -6.78
N ARG A 90 -2.27 -11.50 -7.43
CA ARG A 90 -1.93 -11.19 -8.81
C ARG A 90 -2.62 -12.17 -9.74
N LEU A 91 -3.63 -11.70 -10.48
CA LEU A 91 -4.47 -12.50 -11.36
C LEU A 91 -4.63 -11.80 -12.72
N THR A 92 -4.79 -12.58 -13.78
CA THR A 92 -5.30 -12.05 -15.05
C THR A 92 -6.80 -11.79 -14.95
N ASP A 93 -7.36 -10.89 -15.77
CA ASP A 93 -8.82 -10.64 -15.79
C ASP A 93 -9.65 -11.90 -16.04
N LYS A 94 -9.11 -12.85 -16.81
CA LYS A 94 -9.74 -14.14 -17.07
C LYS A 94 -9.76 -15.00 -15.82
N GLU A 95 -8.67 -15.04 -15.07
CA GLU A 95 -8.59 -15.74 -13.79
C GLU A 95 -9.53 -15.09 -12.76
N ALA A 96 -9.50 -13.77 -12.60
CA ALA A 96 -10.40 -13.03 -11.70
C ALA A 96 -11.89 -13.34 -11.97
N LYS A 97 -12.28 -13.41 -13.26
CA LYS A 97 -13.65 -13.83 -13.66
C LYS A 97 -13.96 -15.30 -13.39
N LYS A 98 -12.97 -16.20 -13.28
CA LYS A 98 -13.20 -17.57 -12.81
C LYS A 98 -13.49 -17.58 -11.31
N PHE A 99 -12.76 -16.77 -10.54
CA PHE A 99 -12.92 -16.69 -9.08
C PHE A 99 -14.32 -16.28 -8.64
N THR A 100 -15.04 -15.44 -9.41
CA THR A 100 -16.43 -15.06 -9.09
C THR A 100 -17.42 -16.23 -9.09
N LYS A 101 -17.03 -17.38 -9.65
CA LYS A 101 -17.84 -18.61 -9.72
C LYS A 101 -17.41 -19.66 -8.70
N VAL A 102 -16.37 -19.40 -7.92
CA VAL A 102 -15.83 -20.37 -6.95
C VAL A 102 -16.72 -20.36 -5.70
N PRO A 103 -17.23 -21.53 -5.26
CA PRO A 103 -18.00 -21.61 -4.02
C PRO A 103 -17.23 -21.05 -2.82
N GLY A 104 -17.90 -20.21 -2.04
CA GLY A 104 -17.30 -19.51 -0.89
C GLY A 104 -16.63 -18.18 -1.24
N VAL A 105 -16.47 -17.82 -2.51
CA VAL A 105 -16.07 -16.46 -2.92
C VAL A 105 -17.31 -15.57 -2.97
N LEU A 106 -17.27 -14.47 -2.22
CA LEU A 106 -18.34 -13.48 -2.11
C LEU A 106 -18.18 -12.35 -3.13
N ALA A 107 -16.94 -11.90 -3.36
CA ALA A 107 -16.63 -10.84 -4.30
C ALA A 107 -15.20 -10.96 -4.82
N VAL A 108 -14.97 -10.45 -6.03
CA VAL A 108 -13.65 -10.25 -6.62
C VAL A 108 -13.57 -8.78 -7.06
N LEU A 109 -12.70 -8.02 -6.43
CA LEU A 109 -12.55 -6.58 -6.63
C LEU A 109 -11.20 -6.32 -7.26
N ALA A 110 -11.14 -5.48 -8.30
CA ALA A 110 -9.86 -4.96 -8.76
C ALA A 110 -9.29 -4.06 -7.66
N ASP A 111 -8.04 -4.27 -7.28
CA ASP A 111 -7.34 -3.44 -6.29
C ASP A 111 -7.08 -2.08 -6.91
N LYS A 112 -7.70 -1.01 -6.42
CA LYS A 112 -7.56 0.31 -7.04
C LYS A 112 -6.63 1.23 -6.26
N VAL A 113 -5.96 2.11 -6.99
CA VAL A 113 -5.19 3.22 -6.42
C VAL A 113 -6.00 4.50 -6.59
N THR A 114 -6.93 4.77 -5.66
CA THR A 114 -7.92 5.86 -5.81
C THR A 114 -8.04 6.81 -4.63
N VAL A 115 -7.42 6.51 -3.49
CA VAL A 115 -7.56 7.32 -2.29
C VAL A 115 -6.58 8.50 -2.37
N LYS A 116 -7.13 9.71 -2.18
CA LYS A 116 -6.35 10.93 -2.00
C LYS A 116 -6.28 11.25 -0.52
N LEU A 117 -5.12 11.71 -0.08
CA LEU A 117 -4.91 12.19 1.28
C LEU A 117 -5.49 13.60 1.41
N ASP A 118 -6.40 13.80 2.37
CA ASP A 118 -7.03 15.09 2.68
C ASP A 118 -6.74 15.47 4.15
N THR A 119 -6.37 16.73 4.42
CA THR A 119 -6.23 17.26 5.79
C THR A 119 -6.79 18.67 5.94
N THR A 120 -7.41 18.94 7.09
CA THR A 120 -7.82 20.29 7.54
C THR A 120 -7.41 20.55 9.01
N GLN A 121 -7.18 21.82 9.37
CA GLN A 121 -6.80 22.39 10.70
C GLN A 121 -8.07 22.65 11.57
N SER A 122 -8.13 22.85 12.90
CA SER A 122 -7.19 23.03 14.03
C SER A 122 -7.91 22.76 15.39
N PRO A 123 -7.18 22.60 16.53
CA PRO A 123 -7.75 22.37 17.88
C PRO A 123 -8.42 23.56 18.57
N GLU A 124 -7.88 24.77 18.44
CA GLU A 124 -8.32 25.96 19.19
C GLU A 124 -9.74 26.37 18.82
N PHE A 125 -10.13 26.07 17.58
CA PHE A 125 -11.50 26.24 17.11
C PHE A 125 -12.52 25.47 17.96
N LEU A 126 -12.12 24.37 18.61
CA LEU A 126 -13.01 23.49 19.38
C LEU A 126 -13.14 23.87 20.86
N GLY A 127 -12.49 24.95 21.33
CA GLY A 127 -12.63 25.43 22.70
C GLY A 127 -12.04 24.53 23.79
N LEU A 128 -11.06 23.69 23.46
CA LEU A 128 -10.35 22.82 24.41
C LEU A 128 -9.41 23.63 25.31
N HIS A 129 -9.44 23.38 26.63
CA HIS A 129 -8.66 24.14 27.62
C HIS A 129 -8.04 23.23 28.70
N LEU A 130 -6.87 23.59 29.24
CA LEU A 130 -6.16 22.76 30.23
C LEU A 130 -6.88 22.69 31.59
N ASP A 131 -7.49 23.79 32.01
CA ASP A 131 -8.09 23.91 33.35
C ASP A 131 -9.56 23.47 33.44
N TYR A 132 -10.25 23.30 32.31
CA TYR A 132 -11.68 22.97 32.27
C TYR A 132 -12.09 22.28 30.96
N GLY A 133 -13.25 21.61 30.97
CA GLY A 133 -13.79 20.91 29.81
C GLY A 133 -13.18 19.51 29.63
N LEU A 134 -13.13 19.03 28.38
CA LEU A 134 -12.85 17.62 28.07
C LEU A 134 -11.43 17.17 28.47
N TRP A 135 -10.44 18.06 28.42
CA TRP A 135 -9.04 17.73 28.68
C TRP A 135 -8.75 17.30 30.13
N PRO A 136 -9.16 18.04 31.18
CA PRO A 136 -9.01 17.58 32.55
C PRO A 136 -9.85 16.32 32.83
N GLU A 137 -11.04 16.20 32.25
CA GLU A 137 -11.91 15.02 32.45
C GLU A 137 -11.32 13.73 31.85
N THR A 138 -10.67 13.83 30.70
CA THR A 138 -10.06 12.68 29.99
C THR A 138 -8.57 12.52 30.28
N ASN A 139 -8.00 13.39 31.12
CA ASN A 139 -6.56 13.49 31.35
C ASN A 139 -5.78 13.50 30.02
N LEU A 140 -6.20 14.37 29.10
CA LEU A 140 -5.58 14.58 27.78
C LEU A 140 -5.51 13.30 26.92
N GLY A 141 -6.42 12.35 27.14
CA GLY A 141 -6.45 11.06 26.43
C GLY A 141 -5.39 10.07 26.89
N GLU A 142 -4.88 10.18 28.12
CA GLU A 142 -3.90 9.25 28.65
C GLU A 142 -4.38 7.78 28.54
N ASN A 143 -3.48 6.89 28.13
CA ASN A 143 -3.72 5.46 27.88
C ASN A 143 -4.69 5.14 26.72
N VAL A 144 -5.20 6.15 26.01
CA VAL A 144 -5.80 5.97 24.68
C VAL A 144 -4.69 5.72 23.67
N ILE A 145 -4.95 4.82 22.72
CA ILE A 145 -4.05 4.54 21.60
C ILE A 145 -4.82 4.89 20.34
N ILE A 146 -4.31 5.86 19.58
CA ILE A 146 -4.87 6.31 18.31
C ILE A 146 -4.10 5.58 17.21
N GLY A 147 -4.79 4.69 16.51
CA GLY A 147 -4.30 4.06 15.29
C GLY A 147 -4.49 5.00 14.11
N ILE A 148 -3.44 5.24 13.34
CA ILE A 148 -3.45 6.16 12.20
C ILE A 148 -3.04 5.36 10.97
N VAL A 149 -3.91 5.37 9.94
CA VAL A 149 -3.64 4.79 8.63
C VAL A 149 -3.39 5.96 7.67
N ASP A 150 -2.15 6.16 7.24
CA ASP A 150 -1.73 7.36 6.50
C ASP A 150 -0.39 7.11 5.78
N SER A 151 0.36 8.16 5.41
CA SER A 151 1.63 8.10 4.66
C SER A 151 2.86 7.68 5.47
N GLY A 152 2.67 7.32 6.74
CA GLY A 152 3.74 7.01 7.69
C GLY A 152 3.98 8.12 8.71
N ILE A 153 5.11 8.04 9.41
CA ILE A 153 5.47 9.01 10.44
C ILE A 153 6.95 9.41 10.38
N TRP A 154 7.26 10.67 10.66
CA TRP A 154 8.61 11.17 10.87
C TRP A 154 8.95 11.16 12.38
N PRO A 155 9.54 10.07 12.91
CA PRO A 155 9.60 9.82 14.36
C PRO A 155 10.46 10.83 15.12
N GLU A 156 11.41 11.51 14.47
CA GLU A 156 12.30 12.50 15.09
C GLU A 156 11.60 13.84 15.38
N SER A 157 10.39 14.05 14.86
CA SER A 157 9.64 15.27 15.12
C SER A 157 9.43 15.49 16.62
N ASP A 158 9.62 16.74 17.08
CA ASP A 158 9.40 17.12 18.48
C ASP A 158 7.97 16.81 18.96
N SER A 159 7.00 16.76 18.04
CA SER A 159 5.62 16.37 18.32
C SER A 159 5.48 14.91 18.79
N PHE A 160 6.50 14.06 18.62
CA PHE A 160 6.46 12.65 19.02
C PHE A 160 7.44 12.31 20.15
N LYS A 161 7.98 13.33 20.83
CA LYS A 161 8.70 13.15 22.09
C LYS A 161 7.77 12.61 23.17
N ASP A 162 8.32 11.74 24.02
CA ASP A 162 7.56 11.00 25.04
C ASP A 162 7.71 11.56 26.47
N THR A 163 8.17 12.80 26.58
CA THR A 163 8.29 13.53 27.84
C THR A 163 6.93 13.62 28.53
N GLY A 164 6.86 13.22 29.80
CA GLY A 164 5.61 13.22 30.57
C GLY A 164 4.62 12.10 30.22
N ILE A 165 4.98 11.19 29.30
CA ILE A 165 4.16 10.04 28.93
C ILE A 165 4.57 8.82 29.77
N GLY A 166 3.60 8.19 30.43
CA GLY A 166 3.80 7.00 31.27
C GLY A 166 4.22 5.73 30.50
N PRO A 167 4.38 4.58 31.18
CA PRO A 167 4.77 3.32 30.55
C PRO A 167 3.75 2.87 29.50
N ILE A 168 4.19 2.10 28.49
CA ILE A 168 3.31 1.58 27.44
C ILE A 168 2.23 0.67 28.08
N PRO A 169 0.93 0.84 27.77
CA PRO A 169 -0.12 0.00 28.33
C PRO A 169 0.12 -1.49 28.05
N SER A 170 -0.02 -2.35 29.06
CA SER A 170 0.23 -3.80 28.93
C SER A 170 -0.69 -4.52 27.91
N ARG A 171 -1.84 -3.91 27.63
CA ARG A 171 -2.79 -4.34 26.58
C ARG A 171 -2.28 -4.12 25.16
N TRP A 172 -1.26 -3.28 24.95
CA TRP A 172 -0.67 -3.05 23.64
C TRP A 172 0.08 -4.31 23.17
N LYS A 173 -0.22 -4.73 21.93
CA LYS A 173 0.37 -5.92 21.29
C LYS A 173 0.92 -5.63 19.89
N GLY A 174 0.94 -4.36 19.47
CA GLY A 174 1.53 -3.99 18.19
C GLY A 174 3.06 -4.05 18.22
N ALA A 175 3.65 -3.75 17.07
CA ALA A 175 5.10 -3.86 16.86
C ALA A 175 5.67 -2.55 16.31
N CYS A 176 6.98 -2.39 16.45
CA CYS A 176 7.76 -1.38 15.76
C CYS A 176 8.54 -2.06 14.64
N GLU A 177 7.99 -2.03 13.43
CA GLU A 177 8.58 -2.68 12.27
C GLU A 177 9.78 -1.88 11.76
N GLN A 178 10.84 -2.60 11.41
CA GLN A 178 12.08 -2.00 10.91
C GLN A 178 12.07 -1.97 9.38
N GLY A 179 12.79 -1.01 8.80
CA GLY A 179 12.96 -0.88 7.36
C GLY A 179 13.94 0.23 7.02
N THR A 180 13.90 0.70 5.78
CA THR A 180 14.75 1.80 5.29
C THR A 180 14.65 3.02 6.20
N GLU A 181 15.79 3.43 6.76
CA GLU A 181 15.93 4.58 7.69
C GLU A 181 14.98 4.56 8.90
N PHE A 182 14.51 3.38 9.30
CA PHE A 182 13.63 3.22 10.45
C PHE A 182 13.97 1.93 11.20
N ASN A 183 14.56 2.05 12.39
CA ASN A 183 14.79 0.94 13.30
C ASN A 183 13.89 1.02 14.54
N SER A 184 13.95 0.01 15.41
CA SER A 184 13.08 -0.13 16.58
C SER A 184 13.21 0.98 17.63
N SER A 185 14.33 1.73 17.66
CA SER A 185 14.52 2.83 18.61
C SER A 185 13.69 4.07 18.28
N HIS A 186 13.10 4.14 17.08
CA HIS A 186 12.19 5.22 16.71
C HIS A 186 10.82 5.11 17.38
N CYS A 187 10.43 3.91 17.82
CA CYS A 187 9.29 3.80 18.71
C CYS A 187 9.71 4.07 20.16
N ASN A 188 8.86 4.79 20.87
CA ASN A 188 9.08 5.24 22.24
C ASN A 188 7.77 5.15 23.03
N ARG A 189 7.64 5.83 24.17
CA ARG A 189 6.37 5.80 24.93
C ARG A 189 5.27 6.61 24.25
N LYS A 190 5.54 7.47 23.26
CA LYS A 190 4.56 8.25 22.50
C LYS A 190 4.13 7.55 21.22
N LEU A 191 5.08 7.27 20.32
CA LEU A 191 4.90 6.40 19.15
C LEU A 191 5.18 4.96 19.58
N ILE A 192 4.14 4.22 19.94
CA ILE A 192 4.28 2.89 20.57
C ILE A 192 4.31 1.74 19.57
N GLY A 193 3.99 2.01 18.31
CA GLY A 193 4.18 1.07 17.21
C GLY A 193 4.05 1.73 15.86
N ALA A 194 4.66 1.09 14.88
CA ALA A 194 4.78 1.58 13.52
C ALA A 194 4.87 0.36 12.60
N ARG A 195 3.98 0.28 11.62
CA ARG A 195 3.88 -0.79 10.61
C ARG A 195 3.76 -0.15 9.24
N PHE A 196 4.07 -0.90 8.19
CA PHE A 196 3.92 -0.42 6.82
C PHE A 196 3.47 -1.54 5.87
N PHE A 197 2.71 -1.19 4.84
CA PHE A 197 2.06 -2.09 3.88
C PHE A 197 2.23 -1.49 2.49
N LEU A 198 2.99 -2.17 1.62
CA LEU A 198 3.38 -1.64 0.30
C LEU A 198 3.07 -2.60 -0.85
N LYS A 199 2.67 -3.83 -0.55
CA LYS A 199 2.61 -4.88 -1.57
C LYS A 199 1.52 -4.61 -2.60
N GLY A 200 0.48 -3.87 -2.22
CA GLY A 200 -0.53 -3.36 -3.14
C GLY A 200 0.07 -2.34 -4.10
N ILE A 201 0.68 -1.27 -3.58
CA ILE A 201 1.25 -0.20 -4.41
C ILE A 201 2.43 -0.67 -5.28
N GLU A 202 3.22 -1.65 -4.82
CA GLU A 202 4.33 -2.28 -5.57
C GLU A 202 3.88 -2.93 -6.89
N HIS A 203 2.58 -3.21 -7.04
CA HIS A 203 2.05 -3.68 -8.31
C HIS A 203 1.95 -2.55 -9.35
N TYR A 204 1.74 -1.32 -8.91
CA TYR A 204 1.55 -0.14 -9.76
C TYR A 204 2.83 0.67 -9.94
N MET A 205 3.71 0.64 -8.94
CA MET A 205 4.91 1.45 -8.88
C MET A 205 6.10 0.55 -8.58
N SER A 206 7.17 0.66 -9.37
CA SER A 206 8.40 -0.08 -9.10
C SER A 206 9.08 0.47 -7.85
N ASP A 207 9.85 -0.38 -7.16
CA ASP A 207 10.66 0.03 -6.01
C ASP A 207 11.51 1.27 -6.33
N ARG A 208 12.13 1.29 -7.51
CA ARG A 208 12.92 2.43 -7.98
C ARG A 208 12.11 3.71 -8.09
N LEU A 209 10.87 3.64 -8.58
CA LEU A 209 10.02 4.81 -8.70
C LEU A 209 9.59 5.32 -7.32
N LEU A 210 9.26 4.43 -6.40
CA LEU A 210 8.95 4.79 -5.02
C LEU A 210 10.14 5.49 -4.36
N GLU A 211 11.34 4.94 -4.50
CA GLU A 211 12.57 5.58 -3.99
C GLU A 211 12.84 6.95 -4.65
N GLU A 212 12.65 7.08 -5.97
CA GLU A 212 12.80 8.36 -6.70
C GLU A 212 11.77 9.42 -6.24
N LEU A 213 10.62 9.00 -5.73
CA LEU A 213 9.60 9.86 -5.14
C LEU A 213 9.85 10.17 -3.65
N GLY A 214 10.94 9.66 -3.07
CA GLY A 214 11.29 9.87 -1.67
C GLY A 214 10.54 8.97 -0.69
N GLU A 215 9.98 7.86 -1.16
CA GLU A 215 9.30 6.90 -0.29
C GLU A 215 10.26 5.92 0.36
N TYR A 216 9.90 5.50 1.57
CA TYR A 216 10.65 4.55 2.36
C TYR A 216 9.94 3.21 2.43
N ARG A 217 10.71 2.12 2.27
CA ARG A 217 10.28 0.75 2.60
C ARG A 217 10.33 0.52 4.11
N SER A 218 9.59 1.35 4.84
CA SER A 218 9.49 1.37 6.29
C SER A 218 8.30 2.23 6.73
N PRO A 219 7.98 2.31 8.03
CA PRO A 219 6.95 3.22 8.52
C PRO A 219 7.30 4.72 8.39
N ARG A 220 8.51 5.07 7.90
CA ARG A 220 8.94 6.46 7.74
C ARG A 220 8.09 7.17 6.68
N ASP A 221 7.71 8.40 7.02
CA ASP A 221 6.95 9.29 6.16
C ASP A 221 7.85 9.96 5.11
N GLY A 222 7.59 9.71 3.83
CA GLY A 222 8.23 10.40 2.70
C GLY A 222 7.44 11.62 2.20
N VAL A 223 6.16 11.71 2.56
CA VAL A 223 5.21 12.72 2.04
C VAL A 223 4.99 13.85 3.04
N GLY A 224 4.85 13.51 4.32
CA GLY A 224 4.59 14.43 5.43
C GLY A 224 3.14 14.45 5.92
N HIS A 225 2.19 13.88 5.17
CA HIS A 225 0.77 13.92 5.50
C HIS A 225 0.50 13.17 6.82
N GLY A 226 0.97 11.94 6.96
CA GLY A 226 0.79 11.14 8.16
C GLY A 226 1.44 11.76 9.39
N THR A 227 2.60 12.39 9.24
CA THR A 227 3.24 13.18 10.30
C THR A 227 2.38 14.37 10.74
N HIS A 228 1.80 15.09 9.80
CA HIS A 228 0.93 16.23 10.08
C HIS A 228 -0.39 15.79 10.74
N THR A 229 -1.05 14.75 10.21
CA THR A 229 -2.27 14.16 10.78
C THR A 229 -2.01 13.64 12.20
N ALA A 230 -0.92 12.91 12.41
CA ALA A 230 -0.56 12.36 13.72
C ALA A 230 -0.25 13.44 14.77
N SER A 231 0.47 14.49 14.38
CA SER A 231 0.74 15.61 15.28
C SER A 231 -0.53 16.43 15.59
N THR A 232 -1.47 16.54 14.66
CA THR A 232 -2.77 17.18 14.89
C THR A 232 -3.64 16.36 15.86
N ALA A 233 -3.69 15.04 15.70
CA ALA A 233 -4.48 14.18 16.58
C ALA A 233 -3.89 14.10 17.99
N ALA A 234 -2.58 13.88 18.07
CA ALA A 234 -1.92 13.51 19.31
C ALA A 234 -0.47 14.02 19.42
N GLY A 235 -0.09 15.12 18.80
CA GLY A 235 1.22 15.72 19.02
C GLY A 235 1.45 16.10 20.50
N SER A 236 2.64 15.80 21.00
CA SER A 236 3.18 16.40 22.22
C SER A 236 3.33 17.91 22.04
N GLU A 237 3.46 18.65 23.15
CA GLU A 237 3.59 20.11 23.09
C GLU A 237 4.96 20.51 22.54
N VAL A 238 4.97 21.41 21.55
CA VAL A 238 6.16 21.97 20.93
C VAL A 238 6.06 23.49 20.98
N ALA A 239 6.86 24.10 21.86
CA ALA A 239 6.91 25.55 22.01
C ALA A 239 7.62 26.22 20.82
N ASN A 240 7.21 27.46 20.51
CA ASN A 240 7.76 28.28 19.40
C ASN A 240 7.64 27.62 18.02
N ALA A 241 6.66 26.74 17.84
CA ALA A 241 6.35 26.14 16.55
C ALA A 241 5.80 27.23 15.63
N ASN A 242 6.36 27.31 14.42
CA ASN A 242 5.97 28.27 13.39
C ASN A 242 6.41 27.75 12.01
N VAL A 243 5.78 28.28 10.96
CA VAL A 243 6.21 28.05 9.57
C VAL A 243 6.65 29.40 9.01
N PHE A 244 7.96 29.60 8.83
CA PHE A 244 8.54 30.88 8.39
C PHE A 244 8.07 32.10 9.20
N GLY A 245 7.86 31.94 10.51
CA GLY A 245 7.37 32.98 11.42
C GLY A 245 5.84 33.10 11.48
N PHE A 246 5.09 32.43 10.61
CA PHE A 246 3.63 32.39 10.65
C PHE A 246 3.13 31.38 11.69
N ALA A 247 1.97 31.68 12.28
CA ALA A 247 1.30 30.86 13.30
C ALA A 247 2.20 30.51 14.49
N ASN A 248 3.04 31.47 14.93
CA ASN A 248 3.95 31.26 16.05
C ASN A 248 3.17 30.98 17.35
N GLY A 249 3.45 29.85 17.98
CA GLY A 249 2.79 29.44 19.21
C GLY A 249 3.31 28.13 19.77
N THR A 250 2.50 27.49 20.59
CA THR A 250 2.76 26.11 21.05
C THR A 250 1.90 25.15 20.25
N ALA A 251 2.52 24.39 19.35
CA ALA A 251 1.83 23.32 18.63
C ALA A 251 1.56 22.16 19.59
N ARG A 252 0.36 21.58 19.51
CA ARG A 252 -0.02 20.39 20.29
C ARG A 252 -1.19 19.69 19.62
N GLY A 253 -1.29 18.38 19.82
CA GLY A 253 -2.43 17.61 19.34
C GLY A 253 -3.69 17.80 20.19
N ILE A 254 -4.81 17.33 19.67
CA ILE A 254 -6.09 17.26 20.40
C ILE A 254 -5.96 16.43 21.69
N ALA A 255 -5.22 15.33 21.65
CA ALA A 255 -5.00 14.44 22.80
C ALA A 255 -3.50 14.27 23.07
N THR A 256 -2.90 15.25 23.74
CA THR A 256 -1.44 15.34 23.94
C THR A 256 -0.84 14.15 24.72
N LYS A 257 -1.62 13.47 25.57
CA LYS A 257 -1.18 12.25 26.30
C LYS A 257 -1.58 10.93 25.63
N ALA A 258 -2.33 10.97 24.53
CA ALA A 258 -2.63 9.77 23.77
C ALA A 258 -1.37 9.18 23.11
N ARG A 259 -1.38 7.87 22.89
CA ARG A 259 -0.34 7.13 22.19
C ARG A 259 -0.66 7.05 20.72
N ILE A 260 0.37 6.97 19.87
CA ILE A 260 0.23 6.82 18.43
C ILE A 260 0.67 5.41 18.03
N ALA A 261 -0.13 4.77 17.19
CA ALA A 261 0.25 3.59 16.43
C ALA A 261 0.10 3.91 14.93
N MET A 262 1.22 3.98 14.21
CA MET A 262 1.23 4.31 12.79
C MET A 262 1.13 3.05 11.94
N TYR A 263 0.26 3.09 10.93
CA TYR A 263 0.10 2.07 9.90
C TYR A 263 0.25 2.78 8.55
N LYS A 264 1.45 2.76 7.98
CA LYS A 264 1.69 3.31 6.65
C LYS A 264 1.05 2.39 5.61
N ALA A 265 -0.03 2.84 4.98
CA ALA A 265 -0.71 2.13 3.89
C ALA A 265 -0.92 3.05 2.67
N CYS A 266 -0.23 4.19 2.69
CA CYS A 266 -0.25 5.20 1.66
C CYS A 266 1.17 5.69 1.42
N GLU A 267 1.46 6.01 0.16
CA GLU A 267 2.64 6.72 -0.30
C GLU A 267 2.12 8.05 -0.89
N VAL A 268 2.60 8.42 -2.08
CA VAL A 268 1.95 9.43 -2.94
C VAL A 268 0.50 9.05 -3.29
N LEU A 269 0.18 7.75 -3.27
CA LEU A 269 -1.15 7.19 -3.48
C LEU A 269 -1.37 6.01 -2.52
N CYS A 270 -2.63 5.57 -2.34
CA CYS A 270 -2.93 4.40 -1.52
C CYS A 270 -3.58 3.28 -2.35
N SER A 271 -3.11 2.05 -2.18
CA SER A 271 -3.77 0.85 -2.71
C SER A 271 -4.88 0.39 -1.78
N GLU A 272 -5.98 -0.15 -2.31
CA GLU A 272 -7.09 -0.67 -1.49
C GLU A 272 -6.71 -1.95 -0.71
N SER A 273 -5.69 -2.67 -1.15
CA SER A 273 -5.26 -3.93 -0.55
C SER A 273 -4.30 -3.79 0.63
N ASP A 274 -3.64 -2.63 0.77
CA ASP A 274 -2.70 -2.31 1.86
C ASP A 274 -3.44 -1.90 3.14
#